data_AF-A0A6M7WTW2-F1
#
_entry.id   AF-A0A6M7WTW2-F1
#
_cell.length_a   1.000
_cell.length_b   1.000
_cell.length_c   1.000
_cell.angle_alpha   90.00
_cell.angle_beta   90.00
_cell.angle_gamma   90.00
#
_symmetry.space_group_name_H-M   'P 1'
#
loop_
_entity.id
_entity.type
_entity.pdbx_description
1 polymer ?
#
loop_
_entity_poly.entity_id
_entity_poly.type
_entity_poly.pdbx_seq_one_letter_code
_entity_poly.pdbx_strand_id
1 'polypeptide(L)'
;MDTIANNALRVDVIIMDRGFFDALCWFEWQRTNGLLREDDYSRFVDFFLAPRFRMMIDLVLAFDASPDTSIEREYRNLLTRKEGSVMRKEVLASYREIVRTSLKKYEHMFRQVTMSNTDRKSQDEVSYDITKLTLEKLRGIADEKIGHIPKSKIDSGLSSVFRFDEIRAAVENSMTYAEREAVEHDPTLVQLLPIAVIKQRGEPLIMVGRKAEKAVSAKSPERKKTLGYFGGHVREEDSNFLVNKNNLEVLKQCLYREVKEEIGIDVDPSEDNPYCIWVRDGTKSENHLAVVFVIERDLQNTRITVDGEEMVRYEKKGVTGTGAILNTAQLLKREKIDSWTKNIIEKIIGSQNTEDAFQKGLF
;
A
#
# COMPACT_ATOMS: atom_id res chain seq x y z
N MET A 1 26.27 8.88 -13.95
CA MET A 1 26.13 8.34 -12.58
C MET A 1 24.72 7.78 -12.53
N ASP A 2 24.58 6.47 -12.57
CA ASP A 2 23.27 5.82 -12.60
C ASP A 2 22.64 5.91 -11.21
N THR A 3 21.69 6.82 -11.06
CA THR A 3 20.87 6.93 -9.85
C THR A 3 19.65 6.01 -10.00
N ILE A 4 19.14 5.46 -8.88
CA ILE A 4 17.87 4.71 -8.86
C ILE A 4 16.76 5.50 -9.57
N ALA A 5 16.72 6.83 -9.41
CA ALA A 5 15.77 7.69 -10.10
C ALA A 5 15.74 7.55 -11.64
N ASN A 6 16.85 7.15 -12.27
CA ASN A 6 16.97 7.01 -13.73
C ASN A 6 16.67 5.58 -14.22
N ASN A 7 16.66 4.59 -13.31
CA ASN A 7 16.52 3.16 -13.63
C ASN A 7 15.50 2.44 -12.73
N ALA A 8 14.66 3.17 -11.97
CA ALA A 8 13.74 2.61 -10.97
C ALA A 8 12.83 1.52 -11.55
N LEU A 9 12.54 1.58 -12.84
CA LEU A 9 11.70 0.63 -13.58
C LEU A 9 12.43 -0.67 -14.00
N ARG A 10 13.70 -0.85 -13.63
CA ARG A 10 14.51 -2.05 -13.94
C ARG A 10 15.10 -2.70 -12.69
N VAL A 11 14.71 -2.25 -11.50
CA VAL A 11 15.24 -2.74 -10.22
C VAL A 11 14.14 -3.52 -9.54
N ASP A 12 14.30 -4.85 -9.48
CA ASP A 12 13.33 -5.74 -8.84
C ASP A 12 13.54 -5.79 -7.32
N VAL A 13 14.76 -5.55 -6.85
CA VAL A 13 15.13 -5.63 -5.43
C VAL A 13 16.05 -4.47 -5.06
N ILE A 14 15.70 -3.76 -3.99
CA ILE A 14 16.53 -2.73 -3.38
C ILE A 14 16.99 -3.25 -2.02
N ILE A 15 18.31 -3.38 -1.84
CA ILE A 15 18.91 -3.69 -0.54
C ILE A 15 19.46 -2.38 0.03
N MET A 16 18.96 -1.99 1.20
CA MET A 16 19.44 -0.84 1.92
C MET A 16 20.40 -1.29 3.03
N ASP A 17 21.67 -0.90 2.95
CA ASP A 17 22.59 -1.02 4.07
C ASP A 17 22.23 0.06 5.10
N ARG A 18 21.57 -0.38 6.19
CA ARG A 18 20.79 0.47 7.11
C ARG A 18 19.54 1.05 6.44
N GLY A 19 18.67 1.67 7.23
CA GLY A 19 17.43 2.24 6.71
C GLY A 19 16.60 2.90 7.78
N PHE A 20 15.32 3.14 7.48
CA PHE A 20 14.40 3.79 8.42
C PHE A 20 14.29 3.05 9.75
N PHE A 21 14.37 1.71 9.75
CA PHE A 21 14.36 0.93 10.98
C PHE A 21 15.63 1.13 11.84
N ASP A 22 16.82 1.22 11.23
CA ASP A 22 18.07 1.52 11.96
C ASP A 22 18.00 2.93 12.59
N ALA A 23 17.40 3.89 11.89
CA ALA A 23 17.17 5.22 12.44
C ALA A 23 16.29 5.18 13.71
N LEU A 24 15.22 4.36 13.72
CA LEU A 24 14.41 4.15 14.93
C LEU A 24 15.25 3.61 16.09
N CYS A 25 16.04 2.56 15.86
CA CYS A 25 16.95 2.02 16.88
C CYS A 25 17.93 3.09 17.40
N TRP A 26 18.45 3.93 16.51
CA TRP A 26 19.37 5.00 16.88
C TRP A 26 18.73 6.10 17.74
N PHE A 27 17.53 6.55 17.41
CA PHE A 27 16.80 7.55 18.21
C PHE A 27 16.37 6.99 19.56
N GLU A 28 15.96 5.72 19.62
CA GLU A 28 15.70 5.01 20.88
C GLU A 28 16.93 5.00 21.79
N TRP A 29 18.10 4.69 21.21
CA TRP A 29 19.35 4.65 21.96
C TRP A 29 19.73 6.04 22.48
N GLN A 30 19.67 7.07 21.64
CA GLN A 30 19.94 8.45 22.05
C GLN A 30 18.98 8.91 23.15
N ARG A 31 17.68 8.61 23.01
CA ARG A 31 16.67 8.98 24.00
C ARG A 31 16.90 8.30 25.34
N THR A 32 17.21 7.01 25.33
CA THR A 32 17.51 6.22 26.53
C THR A 32 18.75 6.73 27.26
N ASN A 33 19.74 7.25 26.52
CA ASN A 33 20.98 7.79 27.08
C ASN A 33 20.92 9.29 27.41
N GLY A 34 19.73 9.92 27.35
CA GLY A 34 19.56 11.35 27.67
C GLY A 34 20.21 12.31 26.67
N LEU A 35 20.51 11.83 25.46
CA LEU A 35 21.14 12.61 24.38
C LEU A 35 20.11 13.29 23.47
N LEU A 36 18.83 12.94 23.61
CA LEU A 36 17.73 13.45 22.78
C LEU A 36 16.53 13.82 23.65
N ARG A 37 15.96 14.99 23.40
CA ARG A 37 14.75 15.48 24.07
C ARG A 37 13.53 14.69 23.61
N GLU A 38 12.51 14.58 24.47
CA GLU A 38 11.30 13.80 24.20
C GLU A 38 10.50 14.34 23.00
N ASP A 39 10.43 15.66 22.84
CA ASP A 39 9.71 16.31 21.75
C ASP A 39 10.36 16.02 20.38
N ASP A 40 11.68 16.12 20.31
CA ASP A 40 12.45 15.78 19.11
C ASP A 40 12.37 14.28 18.79
N TYR A 41 12.51 13.43 19.83
CA TYR A 41 12.36 11.98 19.70
C TYR A 41 10.99 11.61 19.10
N SER A 42 9.90 12.15 19.65
CA SER A 42 8.54 11.87 19.17
C SER A 42 8.39 12.27 17.69
N ARG A 43 8.84 13.46 17.31
CA ARG A 43 8.78 13.94 15.92
C ARG A 43 9.57 13.06 14.96
N PHE A 44 10.77 12.63 15.34
CA PHE A 44 11.59 11.76 14.50
C PHE A 44 10.96 10.38 14.36
N VAL A 45 10.52 9.78 15.46
CA VAL A 45 9.85 8.48 15.43
C VAL A 45 8.60 8.54 14.56
N ASP A 46 7.74 9.55 14.73
CA ASP A 46 6.53 9.72 13.91
C ASP A 46 6.85 9.87 12.41
N PHE A 47 7.90 10.62 12.08
CA PHE A 47 8.35 10.77 10.69
C PHE A 47 8.78 9.43 10.09
N PHE A 48 9.62 8.66 10.78
CA PHE A 48 10.10 7.35 10.29
C PHE A 48 9.03 6.25 10.33
N LEU A 49 8.00 6.42 11.16
CA LEU A 49 6.82 5.54 11.21
C LEU A 49 5.69 6.00 10.28
N ALA A 50 5.87 7.05 9.48
CA ALA A 50 4.84 7.44 8.52
C ALA A 50 4.55 6.27 7.53
N PRO A 51 3.26 5.91 7.29
CA PRO A 51 2.87 4.80 6.41
C PRO A 51 3.57 4.81 5.05
N ARG A 52 3.72 5.99 4.45
CA ARG A 52 4.37 6.19 3.15
C ARG A 52 5.79 5.61 3.04
N PHE A 53 6.52 5.55 4.15
CA PHE A 53 7.89 5.02 4.17
C PHE A 53 7.88 3.53 4.45
N ARG A 54 7.03 3.09 5.38
CA ARG A 54 6.93 1.69 5.78
C ARG A 54 6.37 0.79 4.68
N MET A 55 5.45 1.28 3.86
CA MET A 55 4.92 0.50 2.72
C MET A 55 5.97 0.17 1.65
N MET A 56 7.08 0.90 1.60
CA MET A 56 8.19 0.61 0.68
C MET A 56 9.17 -0.43 1.25
N ILE A 57 8.95 -0.92 2.48
CA ILE A 57 9.82 -1.86 3.18
C ILE A 57 9.08 -3.18 3.38
N ASP A 58 9.39 -4.16 2.55
CA ASP A 58 8.86 -5.51 2.68
C ASP A 58 9.47 -6.28 3.85
N LEU A 59 10.79 -6.13 4.04
CA LEU A 59 11.55 -6.95 5.00
C LEU A 59 12.65 -6.14 5.68
N VAL A 60 12.67 -6.19 7.02
CA VAL A 60 13.77 -5.72 7.85
C VAL A 60 14.56 -6.91 8.39
N LEU A 61 15.86 -6.94 8.09
CA LEU A 61 16.80 -7.96 8.58
C LEU A 61 17.82 -7.33 9.53
N ALA A 62 17.72 -7.62 10.82
CA ALA A 62 18.69 -7.20 11.82
C ALA A 62 19.75 -8.29 12.05
N PHE A 63 21.03 -7.92 11.95
CA PHE A 63 22.13 -8.86 12.18
C PHE A 63 22.66 -8.64 13.58
N ASP A 64 22.52 -9.66 14.44
CA ASP A 64 22.95 -9.60 15.83
C ASP A 64 24.36 -10.20 15.98
N ALA A 65 25.20 -9.52 16.74
CA ALA A 65 26.52 -9.99 17.15
C ALA A 65 26.84 -9.48 18.56
N SER A 66 27.58 -10.28 19.32
CA SER A 66 28.12 -9.89 20.61
C SER A 66 29.14 -8.76 20.46
N PRO A 67 29.27 -7.87 21.48
CA PRO A 67 30.30 -6.82 21.46
C PRO A 67 31.70 -7.36 21.17
N ASP A 68 32.06 -8.51 21.76
CA ASP A 68 33.37 -9.13 21.56
C ASP A 68 33.57 -9.58 20.10
N THR A 69 32.56 -10.19 19.49
CA THR A 69 32.62 -10.58 18.06
C THR A 69 32.65 -9.35 17.14
N SER A 70 31.89 -8.31 17.43
CA SER A 70 31.89 -7.06 16.65
C SER A 70 33.25 -6.36 16.69
N ILE A 71 33.85 -6.26 17.87
CA ILE A 71 35.20 -5.71 18.08
C ILE A 71 36.24 -6.54 17.32
N GLU A 72 36.19 -7.87 17.45
CA GLU A 72 37.11 -8.76 16.74
C GLU A 72 37.03 -8.56 15.22
N ARG A 73 35.81 -8.45 14.67
CA ARG A 73 35.56 -8.23 13.23
C ARG A 73 36.08 -6.89 12.74
N GLU A 74 35.84 -5.81 13.49
CA GLU A 74 36.32 -4.46 13.16
C GLU A 74 37.85 -4.43 13.07
N TYR A 75 38.54 -4.97 14.08
CA TYR A 75 40.00 -4.89 14.17
C TYR A 75 40.76 -5.96 13.40
N ARG A 76 40.08 -6.95 12.80
CA ARG A 76 40.73 -8.04 12.05
C ARG A 76 41.62 -7.53 10.91
N ASN A 77 41.21 -6.44 10.26
CA ASN A 77 41.88 -5.88 9.08
C ASN A 77 42.46 -4.48 9.32
N LEU A 78 42.38 -3.94 10.55
CA LEU A 78 42.88 -2.60 10.87
C LEU A 78 44.33 -2.66 11.38
N LEU A 79 45.16 -1.74 10.89
CA LEU A 79 46.56 -1.59 11.33
C LEU A 79 46.69 -1.02 12.75
N THR A 80 45.61 -0.46 13.31
CA THR A 80 45.59 0.15 14.65
C THR A 80 44.38 -0.33 15.45
N ARG A 81 44.56 -0.47 16.77
CA ARG A 81 43.51 -0.89 17.71
C ARG A 81 42.92 0.27 18.52
N LYS A 82 42.98 1.50 17.99
CA LYS A 82 42.42 2.66 18.70
C LYS A 82 40.90 2.58 18.64
N GLU A 83 40.27 2.48 19.80
CA GLU A 83 38.81 2.41 19.90
C GLU A 83 38.16 3.74 19.57
N GLY A 84 37.26 3.73 18.59
CA GLY A 84 36.32 4.82 18.37
C GLY A 84 35.31 4.88 19.52
N SER A 85 34.73 6.05 19.77
CA SER A 85 33.80 6.28 20.89
C SER A 85 32.60 5.34 20.93
N VAL A 86 32.17 4.83 19.76
CA VAL A 86 31.04 3.91 19.55
C VAL A 86 31.43 2.43 19.68
N MET A 87 32.68 2.07 19.38
CA MET A 87 33.15 0.67 19.40
C MET A 87 33.52 0.15 20.79
N ARG A 88 33.33 0.97 21.83
CA ARG A 88 33.51 0.56 23.22
C ARG A 88 32.50 -0.52 23.58
N LYS A 89 32.96 -1.53 24.34
CA LYS A 89 32.16 -2.71 24.70
C LYS A 89 30.82 -2.35 25.35
N GLU A 90 30.80 -1.35 26.21
CA GLU A 90 29.59 -0.89 26.91
C GLU A 90 28.58 -0.24 25.95
N VAL A 91 29.08 0.54 24.98
CA VAL A 91 28.23 1.19 23.97
C VAL A 91 27.63 0.14 23.04
N LEU A 92 28.43 -0.82 22.56
CA LEU A 92 27.95 -1.92 21.72
C LEU A 92 26.92 -2.79 22.47
N ALA A 93 27.16 -3.09 23.75
CA ALA A 93 26.22 -3.84 24.57
C ALA A 93 24.89 -3.09 24.74
N SER A 94 24.97 -1.78 25.04
CA SER A 94 23.80 -0.91 25.17
C SER A 94 23.01 -0.81 23.86
N TYR A 95 23.69 -0.58 22.72
CA TYR A 95 23.02 -0.47 21.42
C TYR A 95 22.39 -1.78 20.98
N ARG A 96 23.06 -2.92 21.20
CA ARG A 96 22.52 -4.26 20.93
C ARG A 96 21.20 -4.50 21.67
N GLU A 97 21.10 -4.09 22.93
CA GLU A 97 19.86 -4.21 23.68
C GLU A 97 18.76 -3.31 23.11
N ILE A 98 19.10 -2.07 22.75
CA ILE A 98 18.14 -1.16 22.11
C ILE A 98 17.61 -1.71 20.79
N VAL A 99 18.44 -2.33 19.95
CA VAL A 99 17.98 -2.95 18.70
C VAL A 99 16.94 -4.03 19.01
N ARG A 100 17.18 -4.88 20.01
CA ARG A 100 16.24 -5.94 20.41
C ARG A 100 14.92 -5.41 20.94
N THR A 101 14.95 -4.37 21.78
CA THR A 101 13.73 -3.76 22.30
C THR A 101 12.97 -3.02 21.21
N SER A 102 13.69 -2.36 20.28
CA SER A 102 13.09 -1.65 19.14
C SER A 102 12.42 -2.62 18.15
N LEU A 103 13.04 -3.77 17.89
CA LEU A 103 12.44 -4.86 17.11
C LEU A 103 11.07 -5.24 17.69
N LYS A 104 11.00 -5.56 18.99
CA LYS A 104 9.73 -5.90 19.65
C LYS A 104 8.72 -4.75 19.65
N LYS A 105 9.21 -3.52 19.83
CA LYS A 105 8.35 -2.32 19.88
C LYS A 105 7.68 -2.05 18.53
N TYR A 106 8.42 -2.19 17.44
CA TYR A 106 7.99 -1.76 16.11
C TYR A 106 7.62 -2.91 15.16
N GLU A 107 7.83 -4.18 15.51
CA GLU A 107 7.60 -5.32 14.61
C GLU A 107 6.22 -5.30 13.93
N HIS A 108 5.17 -5.02 14.70
CA HIS A 108 3.79 -5.01 14.23
C HIS A 108 3.45 -3.86 13.27
N MET A 109 4.35 -2.86 13.18
CA MET A 109 4.22 -1.72 12.27
C MET A 109 4.90 -1.97 10.93
N PHE A 110 5.70 -3.01 10.79
CA PHE A 110 6.36 -3.34 9.52
C PHE A 110 5.76 -4.62 8.97
N ARG A 111 5.88 -4.84 7.66
CA ARG A 111 5.36 -6.05 7.01
C ARG A 111 6.04 -7.30 7.55
N GLN A 112 7.38 -7.27 7.60
CA GLN A 112 8.14 -8.33 8.21
C GLN A 112 9.44 -7.82 8.82
N VAL A 113 9.73 -8.28 10.03
CA VAL A 113 10.93 -7.94 10.79
C VAL A 113 11.52 -9.23 11.36
N THR A 114 12.82 -9.43 11.19
CA THR A 114 13.51 -10.58 11.79
C THR A 114 14.94 -10.24 12.17
N MET A 115 15.47 -10.98 13.12
CA MET A 115 16.83 -10.85 13.60
C MET A 115 17.56 -12.19 13.51
N SER A 116 18.80 -12.17 13.05
CA SER A 116 19.64 -13.36 12.95
C SER A 116 20.94 -13.15 13.72
N ASN A 117 21.27 -14.07 14.63
CA ASN A 117 22.54 -14.05 15.33
C ASN A 117 23.66 -14.61 14.44
N THR A 118 24.74 -13.83 14.34
CA THR A 118 25.89 -14.10 13.50
C THR A 118 27.15 -14.43 14.30
N ASP A 119 27.06 -14.55 15.63
CA ASP A 119 28.20 -14.93 16.47
C ASP A 119 28.71 -16.32 16.08
N ARG A 120 30.03 -16.48 16.07
CA ARG A 120 30.72 -17.77 15.78
C ARG A 120 30.40 -18.39 14.41
N LYS A 121 29.91 -17.58 13.46
CA LYS A 121 29.70 -17.99 12.06
C LYS A 121 30.75 -17.35 11.16
N SER A 122 31.21 -18.11 10.18
CA SER A 122 31.97 -17.59 9.05
C SER A 122 31.10 -16.72 8.14
N GLN A 123 31.71 -15.93 7.27
CA GLN A 123 30.98 -15.10 6.31
C GLN A 123 30.13 -15.94 5.35
N ASP A 124 30.62 -17.10 4.93
CA ASP A 124 29.90 -17.98 4.01
C ASP A 124 28.65 -18.59 4.66
N GLU A 125 28.76 -19.03 5.91
CA GLU A 125 27.61 -19.53 6.69
C GLU A 125 26.56 -18.44 6.89
N VAL A 126 26.98 -17.22 7.28
CA VAL A 126 26.05 -16.09 7.41
C VAL A 126 25.38 -15.78 6.07
N SER A 127 26.14 -15.77 4.98
CA SER A 127 25.61 -15.46 3.65
C SER A 127 24.56 -16.49 3.22
N TYR A 128 24.82 -17.78 3.43
CA TYR A 128 23.87 -18.84 3.14
C TYR A 128 22.59 -18.72 3.98
N ASP A 129 22.73 -18.61 5.30
CA ASP A 129 21.61 -18.55 6.24
C ASP A 129 20.70 -17.34 5.95
N ILE A 130 21.30 -16.17 5.74
CA ILE A 130 20.56 -14.94 5.47
C ILE A 130 19.90 -14.98 4.10
N THR A 131 20.57 -15.52 3.07
CA THR A 131 19.96 -15.64 1.73
C THR A 131 18.74 -16.55 1.79
N LYS A 132 18.86 -17.70 2.45
CA LYS A 132 17.76 -18.64 2.63
C LYS A 132 16.60 -18.00 3.40
N LEU A 133 16.89 -17.37 4.54
CA LEU A 133 15.89 -16.67 5.35
C LEU A 133 15.17 -15.58 4.54
N THR A 134 15.93 -14.79 3.78
CA THR A 134 15.39 -13.73 2.91
C THR A 134 14.42 -14.30 1.88
N LEU A 135 14.81 -15.35 1.17
CA LEU A 135 13.95 -15.98 0.15
C LEU A 135 12.68 -16.59 0.76
N GLU A 136 12.79 -17.25 1.91
CA GLU A 136 11.63 -17.79 2.63
C GLU A 136 10.66 -16.69 3.05
N LYS A 137 11.18 -15.56 3.55
CA LYS A 137 10.37 -14.39 3.92
C LYS A 137 9.71 -13.74 2.71
N LEU A 138 10.46 -13.45 1.67
CA LEU A 138 9.95 -12.84 0.44
C LEU A 138 8.88 -13.72 -0.24
N ARG A 139 9.01 -15.04 -0.19
CA ARG A 139 7.97 -15.95 -0.68
C ARG A 139 6.66 -15.79 0.09
N GLY A 140 6.71 -15.76 1.42
CA GLY A 140 5.51 -15.55 2.23
C GLY A 140 4.89 -14.15 2.07
N ILE A 141 5.69 -13.16 1.68
CA ILE A 141 5.26 -11.81 1.32
C ILE A 141 4.59 -11.79 -0.07
N ALA A 142 5.04 -12.63 -1.01
CA ALA A 142 4.43 -12.75 -2.33
C ALA A 142 3.08 -13.48 -2.31
N ASP A 143 2.87 -14.35 -1.33
CA ASP A 143 1.59 -15.05 -1.10
C ASP A 143 0.59 -14.09 -0.43
N GLU A 144 -0.18 -13.36 -1.24
CA GLU A 144 -1.10 -12.31 -0.78
C GLU A 144 -2.31 -12.86 -0.01
N LYS A 145 -2.50 -12.39 1.23
CA LYS A 145 -3.76 -12.55 1.96
C LYS A 145 -4.62 -11.31 1.81
N ILE A 146 -5.84 -11.50 1.31
CA ILE A 146 -6.76 -10.40 1.00
C ILE A 146 -7.97 -10.36 1.93
N GLY A 147 -8.46 -9.15 2.17
CA GLY A 147 -9.63 -8.87 2.99
C GLY A 147 -10.93 -9.32 2.32
N HIS A 148 -11.76 -10.01 3.08
CA HIS A 148 -13.07 -10.48 2.63
C HIS A 148 -14.10 -10.46 3.77
N ILE A 149 -15.38 -10.47 3.39
CA ILE A 149 -16.51 -10.68 4.30
C ILE A 149 -17.44 -11.78 3.77
N PRO A 150 -18.15 -12.52 4.63
CA PRO A 150 -19.20 -13.42 4.17
C PRO A 150 -20.34 -12.64 3.53
N LYS A 151 -20.80 -13.05 2.34
CA LYS A 151 -21.94 -12.41 1.65
C LYS A 151 -23.20 -12.39 2.49
N SER A 152 -23.40 -13.38 3.36
CA SER A 152 -24.53 -13.48 4.29
C SER A 152 -24.59 -12.35 5.32
N LYS A 153 -23.53 -11.56 5.46
CA LYS A 153 -23.48 -10.37 6.33
C LYS A 153 -23.94 -9.10 5.63
N ILE A 154 -24.08 -9.12 4.30
CA ILE A 154 -24.57 -7.98 3.52
C ILE A 154 -26.03 -8.25 3.16
N ASP A 155 -26.87 -7.24 3.31
CA ASP A 155 -28.27 -7.32 2.87
C ASP A 155 -28.34 -7.50 1.34
N SER A 156 -29.00 -8.58 0.90
CA SER A 156 -29.19 -8.89 -0.51
C SER A 156 -30.17 -7.94 -1.21
N GLY A 157 -30.97 -7.21 -0.45
CA GLY A 157 -31.92 -6.20 -0.93
C GLY A 157 -31.31 -4.86 -1.33
N LEU A 158 -30.03 -4.60 -1.02
CA LEU A 158 -29.37 -3.34 -1.36
C LEU A 158 -29.39 -3.08 -2.87
N SER A 159 -29.51 -1.81 -3.26
CA SER A 159 -29.32 -1.39 -4.65
C SER A 159 -27.89 -1.71 -5.14
N SER A 160 -27.64 -1.65 -6.45
CA SER A 160 -26.27 -1.87 -6.98
C SER A 160 -25.29 -0.76 -6.59
N VAL A 161 -25.80 0.41 -6.23
CA VAL A 161 -25.04 1.54 -5.69
C VAL A 161 -25.72 1.98 -4.41
N PHE A 162 -24.96 2.13 -3.33
CA PHE A 162 -25.45 2.41 -1.98
C PHE A 162 -24.35 3.13 -1.17
N ARG A 163 -24.62 3.54 0.07
CA ARG A 163 -23.64 4.22 0.94
C ARG A 163 -22.97 3.23 1.89
N PHE A 164 -21.71 3.48 2.25
CA PHE A 164 -20.93 2.58 3.10
C PHE A 164 -21.58 2.29 4.45
N ASP A 165 -22.31 3.25 5.03
CA ASP A 165 -23.08 3.06 6.26
C ASP A 165 -24.02 1.84 6.22
N GLU A 166 -24.55 1.50 5.05
CA GLU A 166 -25.45 0.35 4.86
C GLU A 166 -24.74 -1.00 5.04
N ILE A 167 -23.39 -1.03 4.92
CA ILE A 167 -22.56 -2.22 5.14
C ILE A 167 -21.52 -2.06 6.24
N ARG A 168 -21.43 -0.89 6.88
CA ARG A 168 -20.39 -0.56 7.87
C ARG A 168 -20.29 -1.62 8.95
N ALA A 169 -21.41 -2.01 9.54
CA ALA A 169 -21.42 -3.03 10.59
C ALA A 169 -20.93 -4.41 10.09
N ALA A 170 -21.20 -4.78 8.83
CA ALA A 170 -20.70 -6.02 8.26
C ALA A 170 -19.17 -5.97 8.09
N VAL A 171 -18.67 -4.85 7.57
CA VAL A 171 -17.22 -4.63 7.36
C VAL A 171 -16.48 -4.60 8.69
N GLU A 172 -16.90 -3.77 9.65
CA GLU A 172 -16.22 -3.61 10.94
C GLU A 172 -16.22 -4.90 11.77
N ASN A 173 -17.29 -5.70 11.71
CA ASN A 173 -17.40 -6.89 12.57
C ASN A 173 -17.00 -8.21 11.91
N SER A 174 -16.89 -8.27 10.58
CA SER A 174 -16.73 -9.55 9.87
C SER A 174 -15.59 -9.57 8.85
N MET A 175 -14.85 -8.48 8.63
CA MET A 175 -13.71 -8.48 7.72
C MET A 175 -12.57 -9.32 8.29
N THR A 176 -12.14 -10.31 7.51
CA THR A 176 -11.02 -11.20 7.83
C THR A 176 -10.13 -11.37 6.60
N TYR A 177 -8.97 -12.00 6.79
CA TYR A 177 -7.98 -12.19 5.73
C TYR A 177 -7.71 -13.67 5.47
N ALA A 178 -7.59 -14.02 4.19
CA ALA A 178 -7.22 -15.37 3.74
C ALA A 178 -6.49 -15.30 2.39
N GLU A 179 -5.83 -16.39 2.02
CA GLU A 179 -5.08 -16.50 0.75
C GLU A 179 -5.95 -16.12 -0.45
N ARG A 180 -5.44 -15.24 -1.32
CA ARG A 180 -6.17 -14.71 -2.46
C ARG A 180 -6.77 -15.78 -3.36
N GLU A 181 -6.02 -16.82 -3.66
CA GLU A 181 -6.50 -17.91 -4.50
C GLU A 181 -7.73 -18.59 -3.88
N ALA A 182 -7.75 -18.83 -2.56
CA ALA A 182 -8.89 -19.44 -1.88
C ALA A 182 -10.11 -18.51 -1.91
N VAL A 183 -9.92 -17.23 -1.63
CA VAL A 183 -11.00 -16.23 -1.59
C VAL A 183 -11.60 -15.98 -2.98
N GLU A 184 -10.79 -15.97 -4.05
CA GLU A 184 -11.29 -15.78 -5.41
C GLU A 184 -12.15 -16.95 -5.92
N HIS A 185 -11.97 -18.15 -5.36
CA HIS A 185 -12.73 -19.34 -5.73
C HIS A 185 -13.94 -19.62 -4.82
N ASP A 186 -14.10 -18.91 -3.71
CA ASP A 186 -15.24 -19.08 -2.80
C ASP A 186 -16.40 -18.12 -3.17
N PRO A 187 -17.53 -18.64 -3.71
CA PRO A 187 -18.66 -17.80 -4.10
C PRO A 187 -19.46 -17.26 -2.91
N THR A 188 -19.19 -17.72 -1.68
CA THR A 188 -19.86 -17.27 -0.45
C THR A 188 -19.21 -16.03 0.15
N LEU A 189 -18.03 -15.66 -0.35
CA LEU A 189 -17.26 -14.51 0.11
C LEU A 189 -17.40 -13.36 -0.88
N VAL A 190 -17.22 -12.15 -0.34
CA VAL A 190 -17.06 -10.94 -1.14
C VAL A 190 -15.81 -10.20 -0.69
N GLN A 191 -15.04 -9.78 -1.69
CA GLN A 191 -13.80 -9.05 -1.54
C GLN A 191 -14.11 -7.55 -1.61
N LEU A 192 -13.58 -6.80 -0.66
CA LEU A 192 -13.69 -5.35 -0.65
C LEU A 192 -12.58 -4.75 -1.51
N LEU A 193 -12.96 -3.92 -2.49
CA LEU A 193 -12.04 -3.23 -3.39
C LEU A 193 -12.19 -1.71 -3.20
N PRO A 194 -11.38 -1.07 -2.35
CA PRO A 194 -11.29 0.37 -2.29
C PRO A 194 -10.83 0.92 -3.64
N ILE A 195 -11.61 1.85 -4.21
CA ILE A 195 -11.28 2.49 -5.48
C ILE A 195 -11.34 4.02 -5.40
N ALA A 196 -10.44 4.67 -6.12
CA ALA A 196 -10.32 6.11 -6.24
C ALA A 196 -10.85 6.56 -7.59
N VAL A 197 -11.81 7.47 -7.58
CA VAL A 197 -12.25 8.22 -8.75
C VAL A 197 -11.59 9.59 -8.67
N ILE A 198 -10.54 9.80 -9.47
CA ILE A 198 -9.77 11.04 -9.45
C ILE A 198 -10.41 12.03 -10.43
N LYS A 199 -11.06 13.05 -9.87
CA LYS A 199 -11.92 13.98 -10.60
C LYS A 199 -11.33 15.39 -10.59
N GLN A 200 -11.48 16.13 -11.69
CA GLN A 200 -11.19 17.56 -11.72
C GLN A 200 -12.20 18.31 -10.84
N ARG A 201 -11.70 19.19 -9.97
CA ARG A 201 -12.56 20.04 -9.14
C ARG A 201 -13.52 20.85 -10.01
N GLY A 202 -14.81 20.76 -9.72
CA GLY A 202 -15.86 21.56 -10.38
C GLY A 202 -16.13 21.24 -11.86
N GLU A 203 -15.43 20.27 -12.47
CA GLU A 203 -15.62 19.88 -13.86
C GLU A 203 -15.97 18.39 -13.99
N PRO A 204 -16.74 17.99 -15.02
CA PRO A 204 -17.07 16.59 -15.30
C PRO A 204 -15.92 15.86 -16.00
N LEU A 205 -14.67 16.09 -15.57
CA LEU A 205 -13.48 15.45 -16.08
C LEU A 205 -12.93 14.48 -15.03
N ILE A 206 -12.55 13.28 -15.46
CA ILE A 206 -11.90 12.29 -14.60
C ILE A 206 -10.63 11.76 -15.26
N MET A 207 -9.66 11.39 -14.42
CA MET A 207 -8.51 10.62 -14.86
C MET A 207 -8.93 9.16 -15.06
N VAL A 208 -8.52 8.57 -16.18
CA VAL A 208 -8.84 7.17 -16.51
C VAL A 208 -7.61 6.28 -16.51
N GLY A 209 -7.84 5.00 -16.22
CA GLY A 209 -6.85 3.95 -16.23
C GLY A 209 -7.18 2.85 -17.24
N ARG A 210 -6.18 2.06 -17.60
CA ARG A 210 -6.38 0.84 -18.38
C ARG A 210 -5.34 -0.20 -17.98
N LYS A 211 -5.81 -1.32 -17.43
CA LYS A 211 -4.95 -2.45 -17.05
C LYS A 211 -4.23 -3.02 -18.28
N ALA A 212 -2.95 -3.35 -18.11
CA ALA A 212 -2.15 -4.03 -19.11
C ALA A 212 -2.68 -5.46 -19.32
N GLU A 213 -2.64 -5.98 -20.55
CA GLU A 213 -3.22 -7.31 -20.83
C GLU A 213 -2.55 -8.46 -20.06
N LYS A 214 -1.28 -8.29 -19.67
CA LYS A 214 -0.54 -9.26 -18.84
C LYS A 214 -0.93 -9.22 -17.36
N ALA A 215 -1.49 -8.11 -16.89
CA ALA A 215 -1.87 -7.90 -15.50
C ALA A 215 -3.31 -8.37 -15.19
N VAL A 216 -4.11 -8.69 -16.21
CA VAL A 216 -5.49 -9.12 -16.04
C VAL A 216 -5.74 -10.48 -16.67
N SER A 217 -6.50 -11.32 -15.97
CA SER A 217 -6.92 -12.61 -16.51
C SER A 217 -7.79 -12.45 -17.76
N ALA A 218 -7.83 -13.49 -18.59
CA ALA A 218 -8.60 -13.46 -19.82
C ALA A 218 -10.11 -13.22 -19.60
N LYS A 219 -10.62 -13.57 -18.40
CA LYS A 219 -12.01 -13.45 -17.97
C LYS A 219 -12.29 -12.19 -17.15
N SER A 220 -11.29 -11.32 -16.94
CA SER A 220 -11.48 -10.11 -16.12
C SER A 220 -12.51 -9.17 -16.75
N PRO A 221 -13.48 -8.64 -15.97
CA PRO A 221 -14.40 -7.61 -16.40
C PRO A 221 -13.71 -6.33 -16.90
N GLU A 222 -12.47 -6.08 -16.48
CA GLU A 222 -11.68 -4.87 -16.78
C GLU A 222 -10.88 -4.99 -18.09
N ARG A 223 -10.74 -6.22 -18.61
CA ARG A 223 -9.83 -6.50 -19.72
C ARG A 223 -10.19 -5.70 -20.97
N LYS A 224 -9.21 -4.97 -21.51
CA LYS A 224 -9.34 -4.11 -22.71
C LYS A 224 -10.41 -3.02 -22.58
N LYS A 225 -10.73 -2.60 -21.35
CA LYS A 225 -11.66 -1.52 -21.07
C LYS A 225 -10.94 -0.30 -20.50
N THR A 226 -11.56 0.86 -20.66
CA THR A 226 -11.14 2.10 -20.04
C THR A 226 -11.87 2.21 -18.69
N LEU A 227 -11.11 2.35 -17.61
CA LEU A 227 -11.61 2.39 -16.24
C LEU A 227 -11.62 3.83 -15.73
N GLY A 228 -12.71 4.25 -15.11
CA GLY A 228 -12.83 5.57 -14.46
C GLY A 228 -12.34 5.59 -13.01
N TYR A 229 -11.52 4.62 -12.62
CA TYR A 229 -11.05 4.43 -11.25
C TYR A 229 -9.68 3.74 -11.19
N PHE A 230 -9.07 3.79 -10.00
CA PHE A 230 -7.80 3.16 -9.61
C PHE A 230 -7.99 2.45 -8.27
N GLY A 231 -7.30 1.34 -8.01
CA GLY A 231 -7.47 0.59 -6.76
C GLY A 231 -7.45 -0.93 -6.94
N GLY A 232 -7.60 -1.64 -5.83
CA GLY A 232 -7.44 -3.09 -5.79
C GLY A 232 -7.75 -3.71 -4.44
N HIS A 233 -7.09 -4.83 -4.14
CA HIS A 233 -7.44 -5.66 -2.99
C HIS A 233 -6.82 -5.12 -1.71
N VAL A 234 -7.61 -5.14 -0.64
CA VAL A 234 -7.10 -4.90 0.72
C VAL A 234 -6.23 -6.09 1.11
N ARG A 235 -4.98 -5.84 1.49
CA ARG A 235 -4.06 -6.87 1.99
C ARG A 235 -4.01 -6.86 3.52
N GLU A 236 -3.65 -7.97 4.14
CA GLU A 236 -3.52 -8.07 5.60
C GLU A 236 -2.57 -6.99 6.18
N GLU A 237 -1.45 -6.74 5.49
CA GLU A 237 -0.46 -5.74 5.88
C GLU A 237 -0.94 -4.29 5.84
N ASP A 238 -2.04 -3.97 5.13
CA ASP A 238 -2.58 -2.61 5.11
C ASP A 238 -2.95 -2.13 6.52
N SER A 239 -3.33 -3.07 7.39
CA SER A 239 -3.62 -2.81 8.80
C SER A 239 -2.39 -2.54 9.66
N ASN A 240 -1.19 -2.98 9.25
CA ASN A 240 0.07 -2.74 9.98
C ASN A 240 0.45 -1.26 9.94
N PHE A 241 -0.09 -0.51 8.98
CA PHE A 241 0.22 0.90 8.83
C PHE A 241 -0.55 1.81 9.78
N LEU A 242 -1.52 1.28 10.52
CA LEU A 242 -2.46 2.06 11.32
C LEU A 242 -2.28 1.83 12.82
N VAL A 243 -2.41 2.90 13.59
CA VAL A 243 -2.40 2.87 15.07
C VAL A 243 -3.78 2.45 15.60
N ASN A 244 -4.85 2.97 14.99
CA ASN A 244 -6.24 2.62 15.31
C ASN A 244 -6.82 1.78 14.17
N LYS A 245 -7.32 0.59 14.50
CA LYS A 245 -7.76 -0.42 13.53
C LYS A 245 -9.28 -0.44 13.36
N ASN A 246 -9.86 0.62 12.81
CA ASN A 246 -11.19 0.45 12.20
C ASN A 246 -10.99 0.03 10.74
N ASN A 247 -11.91 -0.78 10.22
CA ASN A 247 -11.74 -1.39 8.91
C ASN A 247 -11.89 -0.36 7.79
N LEU A 248 -12.66 0.72 7.97
CA LEU A 248 -12.69 1.83 7.01
C LEU A 248 -11.32 2.50 6.82
N GLU A 249 -10.56 2.74 7.89
CA GLU A 249 -9.21 3.30 7.79
C GLU A 249 -8.27 2.32 7.09
N VAL A 250 -8.46 1.00 7.27
CA VAL A 250 -7.73 -0.01 6.49
C VAL A 250 -8.08 0.09 5.00
N LEU A 251 -9.34 0.30 4.64
CA LEU A 251 -9.75 0.52 3.24
C LEU A 251 -9.10 1.80 2.65
N LYS A 252 -9.08 2.89 3.42
CA LYS A 252 -8.43 4.15 3.04
C LYS A 252 -6.91 3.97 2.83
N GLN A 253 -6.25 3.22 3.71
CA GLN A 253 -4.83 2.91 3.62
C GLN A 253 -4.49 2.01 2.42
N CYS A 254 -5.31 0.98 2.18
CA CYS A 254 -5.22 0.15 0.97
C CYS A 254 -5.35 1.03 -0.29
N LEU A 255 -6.35 1.92 -0.33
CA LEU A 255 -6.54 2.81 -1.46
C LEU A 255 -5.32 3.70 -1.71
N TYR A 256 -4.75 4.28 -0.65
CA TYR A 256 -3.52 5.06 -0.77
C TYR A 256 -2.40 4.24 -1.40
N ARG A 257 -2.17 3.01 -0.92
CA ARG A 257 -1.12 2.13 -1.42
C ARG A 257 -1.35 1.79 -2.90
N GLU A 258 -2.53 1.30 -3.26
CA GLU A 258 -2.87 0.90 -4.63
C GLU A 258 -2.70 2.06 -5.62
N VAL A 259 -3.24 3.24 -5.31
CA VAL A 259 -3.10 4.41 -6.18
C VAL A 259 -1.64 4.85 -6.30
N LYS A 260 -0.86 4.72 -5.21
CA LYS A 260 0.56 5.04 -5.22
C LYS A 260 1.35 4.07 -6.08
N GLU A 261 1.06 2.78 -6.01
CA GLU A 261 1.68 1.71 -6.80
C GLU A 261 1.34 1.86 -8.30
N GLU A 262 0.05 2.08 -8.63
CA GLU A 262 -0.42 2.11 -10.01
C GLU A 262 0.02 3.37 -10.80
N ILE A 263 -0.09 4.55 -10.16
CA ILE A 263 0.08 5.84 -10.85
C ILE A 263 0.96 6.86 -10.10
N GLY A 264 1.56 6.48 -8.97
CA GLY A 264 2.61 7.26 -8.30
C GLY A 264 2.14 8.50 -7.53
N ILE A 265 0.83 8.76 -7.45
CA ILE A 265 0.29 9.94 -6.78
C ILE A 265 -0.08 9.63 -5.33
N ASP A 266 0.07 10.63 -4.45
CA ASP A 266 -0.45 10.56 -3.09
C ASP A 266 -1.92 11.03 -3.09
N VAL A 267 -2.82 10.27 -2.46
CA VAL A 267 -4.26 10.59 -2.33
C VAL A 267 -4.67 10.72 -0.87
N ASP A 268 -5.76 11.44 -0.61
CA ASP A 268 -6.33 11.59 0.73
C ASP A 268 -7.84 11.27 0.68
N PRO A 269 -8.23 10.01 0.95
CA PRO A 269 -9.62 9.58 1.00
C PRO A 269 -10.29 9.99 2.32
N SER A 270 -10.63 11.27 2.43
CA SER A 270 -11.21 11.87 3.66
C SER A 270 -12.69 11.59 3.91
N GLU A 271 -13.43 11.01 2.94
CA GLU A 271 -14.85 10.68 3.09
C GLU A 271 -15.04 9.50 4.08
N ASP A 272 -15.92 9.70 5.06
CA ASP A 272 -16.21 8.71 6.10
C ASP A 272 -17.38 7.79 5.73
N ASN A 273 -18.20 8.18 4.76
CA ASN A 273 -19.29 7.37 4.26
C ASN A 273 -19.19 7.20 2.73
N PRO A 274 -18.15 6.57 2.18
CA PRO A 274 -17.98 6.47 0.73
C PRO A 274 -19.16 5.76 0.04
N TYR A 275 -19.28 5.96 -1.27
CA TYR A 275 -20.22 5.15 -2.04
C TYR A 275 -19.73 3.71 -2.14
N CYS A 276 -20.64 2.77 -2.34
CA CYS A 276 -20.33 1.37 -2.60
C CYS A 276 -20.98 0.94 -3.91
N ILE A 277 -20.31 0.07 -4.67
CA ILE A 277 -20.85 -0.55 -5.88
C ILE A 277 -20.75 -2.07 -5.75
N TRP A 278 -21.89 -2.74 -5.84
CA TRP A 278 -21.95 -4.20 -5.88
C TRP A 278 -22.88 -4.65 -7.00
N VAL A 279 -22.29 -5.22 -8.05
CA VAL A 279 -23.01 -5.68 -9.24
C VAL A 279 -23.21 -7.19 -9.14
N ARG A 280 -24.49 -7.61 -9.11
CA ARG A 280 -24.91 -9.01 -8.97
C ARG A 280 -25.50 -9.51 -10.29
N ASP A 281 -24.63 -9.74 -11.27
CA ASP A 281 -24.97 -10.05 -12.68
C ASP A 281 -24.49 -11.43 -13.16
N GLY A 282 -24.15 -12.33 -12.23
CA GLY A 282 -23.61 -13.67 -12.49
C GLY A 282 -22.16 -13.69 -12.98
N THR A 283 -21.47 -12.55 -13.01
CA THR A 283 -20.05 -12.47 -13.39
C THR A 283 -19.12 -12.52 -12.16
N LYS A 284 -17.80 -12.46 -12.37
CA LYS A 284 -16.83 -12.36 -11.26
C LYS A 284 -17.12 -11.16 -10.33
N SER A 285 -17.74 -10.11 -10.87
CA SER A 285 -18.12 -8.90 -10.11
C SER A 285 -19.08 -9.17 -8.95
N GLU A 286 -19.79 -10.30 -8.91
CA GLU A 286 -20.65 -10.64 -7.76
C GLU A 286 -19.85 -10.92 -6.48
N ASN A 287 -18.58 -11.30 -6.61
CA ASN A 287 -17.67 -11.58 -5.50
C ASN A 287 -16.81 -10.35 -5.15
N HIS A 288 -17.08 -9.20 -5.78
CA HIS A 288 -16.33 -7.96 -5.60
C HIS A 288 -17.27 -6.81 -5.26
N LEU A 289 -16.94 -6.08 -4.20
CA LEU A 289 -17.67 -4.88 -3.78
C LEU A 289 -16.71 -3.70 -3.77
N ALA A 290 -16.97 -2.73 -4.63
CA ALA A 290 -16.16 -1.53 -4.71
C ALA A 290 -16.54 -0.56 -3.59
N VAL A 291 -15.57 -0.01 -2.88
CA VAL A 291 -15.76 1.11 -1.94
C VAL A 291 -15.14 2.36 -2.57
N VAL A 292 -16.01 3.26 -3.01
CA VAL A 292 -15.69 4.32 -3.97
C VAL A 292 -15.44 5.65 -3.27
N PHE A 293 -14.21 6.12 -3.37
CA PHE A 293 -13.77 7.43 -2.89
C PHE A 293 -13.62 8.37 -4.09
N VAL A 294 -14.40 9.44 -4.12
CA VAL A 294 -14.25 10.50 -5.12
C VAL A 294 -13.25 11.52 -4.60
N ILE A 295 -12.11 11.62 -5.28
CA ILE A 295 -10.99 12.48 -4.87
C ILE A 295 -10.86 13.62 -5.87
N GLU A 296 -11.16 14.83 -5.43
CA GLU A 296 -11.01 16.02 -6.26
C GLU A 296 -9.57 16.52 -6.27
N ARG A 297 -9.04 16.77 -7.47
CA ARG A 297 -7.69 17.28 -7.67
C ARG A 297 -7.64 18.22 -8.86
N ASP A 298 -6.60 19.04 -8.90
CA ASP A 298 -6.20 19.73 -10.12
C ASP A 298 -5.43 18.78 -11.03
N LEU A 299 -6.13 18.20 -12.00
CA LEU A 299 -5.58 17.22 -12.93
C LEU A 299 -4.58 17.85 -13.91
N GLN A 300 -4.67 19.15 -14.19
CA GLN A 300 -3.77 19.82 -15.14
C GLN A 300 -2.33 19.89 -14.61
N ASN A 301 -2.18 20.04 -13.29
CA ASN A 301 -0.88 20.10 -12.62
C ASN A 301 -0.46 18.79 -11.96
N THR A 302 -1.27 17.73 -12.09
CA THR A 302 -0.96 16.43 -11.51
C THR A 302 -0.04 15.63 -12.43
N ARG A 303 1.19 15.39 -11.97
CA ARG A 303 2.11 14.46 -12.63
C ARG A 303 1.90 13.06 -12.09
N ILE A 304 1.78 12.09 -12.99
CA ILE A 304 1.64 10.68 -12.65
C ILE A 304 2.90 9.91 -13.09
N THR A 305 3.13 8.79 -12.44
CA THR A 305 4.11 7.78 -12.84
C THR A 305 3.41 6.45 -12.95
N VAL A 306 3.18 5.99 -14.19
CA VAL A 306 2.38 4.79 -14.45
C VAL A 306 3.25 3.54 -14.35
N ASP A 307 2.85 2.58 -13.52
CA ASP A 307 3.44 1.25 -13.56
C ASP A 307 3.08 0.56 -14.88
N GLY A 308 4.12 0.17 -15.62
CA GLY A 308 3.96 -0.44 -16.95
C GLY A 308 3.71 -1.94 -16.89
N GLU A 309 3.94 -2.56 -15.73
CA GLU A 309 3.60 -3.96 -15.51
C GLU A 309 2.08 -4.11 -15.31
N GLU A 310 1.50 -3.23 -14.49
CA GLU A 310 0.06 -3.24 -14.20
C GLU A 310 -0.80 -2.46 -15.21
N MET A 311 -0.31 -1.34 -15.72
CA MET A 311 -1.12 -0.36 -16.48
C MET A 311 -0.53 -0.01 -17.86
N VAL A 312 -1.40 0.39 -18.79
CA VAL A 312 -1.00 0.84 -20.13
C VAL A 312 -0.48 2.27 -20.08
N ARG A 313 0.83 2.48 -20.34
CA ARG A 313 1.50 3.81 -20.22
C ARG A 313 1.17 4.84 -21.30
N TYR A 314 0.96 4.42 -22.55
CA TYR A 314 0.84 5.34 -23.68
C TYR A 314 -0.42 5.06 -24.49
N GLU A 315 -0.95 6.12 -25.09
CA GLU A 315 -1.93 6.01 -26.16
C GLU A 315 -1.28 5.37 -27.39
N LYS A 316 -1.67 4.14 -27.72
CA LYS A 316 -1.44 3.58 -29.06
C LYS A 316 -2.59 4.01 -29.94
N LYS A 317 -2.36 4.47 -31.17
CA LYS A 317 -3.39 5.00 -32.12
C LYS A 317 -4.82 4.55 -31.79
N GLY A 318 -5.60 5.44 -31.14
CA GLY A 318 -7.01 5.22 -30.81
C GLY A 318 -7.32 4.42 -29.54
N VAL A 319 -6.33 4.17 -28.67
CA VAL A 319 -6.47 3.45 -27.40
C VAL A 319 -6.05 4.36 -26.26
N THR A 320 -7.02 4.84 -25.47
CA THR A 320 -6.77 5.70 -24.31
C THR A 320 -5.78 5.05 -23.33
N GLY A 321 -4.68 5.76 -23.05
CA GLY A 321 -3.68 5.37 -22.06
C GLY A 321 -4.07 5.74 -20.63
N THR A 322 -3.38 5.16 -19.66
CA THR A 322 -3.54 5.51 -18.25
C THR A 322 -3.07 6.93 -17.99
N GLY A 323 -3.87 7.70 -17.25
CA GLY A 323 -3.62 9.12 -16.97
C GLY A 323 -4.32 10.10 -17.90
N ALA A 324 -4.96 9.61 -18.96
CA ALA A 324 -5.77 10.47 -19.81
C ALA A 324 -6.90 11.11 -18.99
N ILE A 325 -7.18 12.38 -19.28
CA ILE A 325 -8.26 13.13 -18.64
C ILE A 325 -9.42 13.17 -19.64
N LEU A 326 -10.53 12.54 -19.30
CA LEU A 326 -11.69 12.44 -20.16
C LEU A 326 -12.92 13.05 -19.52
N ASN A 327 -13.75 13.65 -20.36
CA ASN A 327 -15.08 14.07 -19.95
C ASN A 327 -15.98 12.84 -19.75
N THR A 328 -16.75 12.82 -18.67
CA THR A 328 -17.62 11.68 -18.31
C THR A 328 -18.64 11.34 -19.40
N ALA A 329 -19.19 12.33 -20.10
CA ALA A 329 -20.10 12.10 -21.22
C ALA A 329 -19.39 11.52 -22.46
N GLN A 330 -18.11 11.86 -22.67
CA GLN A 330 -17.30 11.25 -23.73
C GLN A 330 -16.97 9.79 -23.39
N LEU A 331 -16.61 9.53 -22.14
CA LEU A 331 -16.30 8.20 -21.62
C LEU A 331 -17.49 7.24 -21.79
N LEU A 332 -18.72 7.66 -21.45
CA LEU A 332 -19.93 6.85 -21.67
C LEU A 332 -20.23 6.53 -23.14
N LYS A 333 -19.91 7.45 -24.06
CA LYS A 333 -20.33 7.35 -25.46
C LYS A 333 -19.30 6.69 -26.38
N ARG A 334 -18.01 6.85 -26.09
CA ARG A 334 -16.92 6.54 -27.04
C ARG A 334 -16.02 5.42 -26.58
N GLU A 335 -15.94 5.17 -25.27
CA GLU A 335 -15.05 4.17 -24.72
C GLU A 335 -15.79 2.86 -24.41
N LYS A 336 -15.05 1.76 -24.49
CA LYS A 336 -15.51 0.50 -23.94
C LYS A 336 -15.21 0.50 -22.44
N ILE A 337 -16.23 0.73 -21.62
CA ILE A 337 -16.11 0.83 -20.16
C ILE A 337 -16.71 -0.39 -19.45
N ASP A 338 -16.33 -0.60 -18.20
CA ASP A 338 -16.88 -1.64 -17.34
C ASP A 338 -18.15 -1.18 -16.60
N SER A 339 -18.78 -2.08 -15.86
CA SER A 339 -20.03 -1.80 -15.15
C SER A 339 -19.83 -0.86 -13.97
N TRP A 340 -18.68 -0.87 -13.30
CA TRP A 340 -18.40 0.05 -12.20
C TRP A 340 -18.16 1.46 -12.71
N THR A 341 -17.34 1.64 -13.76
CA THR A 341 -17.16 2.96 -14.40
C THR A 341 -18.50 3.55 -14.84
N LYS A 342 -19.39 2.73 -15.41
CA LYS A 342 -20.74 3.19 -15.78
C LYS A 342 -21.54 3.66 -14.56
N ASN A 343 -21.60 2.86 -13.48
CA ASN A 343 -22.31 3.24 -12.25
C ASN A 343 -21.70 4.49 -11.59
N ILE A 344 -20.37 4.63 -11.60
CA ILE A 344 -19.66 5.82 -11.10
C ILE A 344 -20.15 7.08 -11.82
N ILE A 345 -20.16 7.05 -13.15
CA ILE A 345 -20.55 8.23 -13.93
C ILE A 345 -22.03 8.54 -13.76
N GLU A 346 -22.90 7.54 -13.91
CA GLU A 346 -24.35 7.74 -13.95
C GLU A 346 -24.96 8.04 -12.58
N LYS A 347 -24.46 7.40 -11.51
CA LYS A 347 -25.12 7.40 -10.19
C LYS A 347 -24.32 8.07 -9.08
N ILE A 348 -23.00 8.20 -9.23
CA ILE A 348 -22.15 8.83 -8.19
C ILE A 348 -21.84 10.27 -8.62
N ILE A 349 -21.13 10.45 -9.74
CA ILE A 349 -20.79 11.78 -10.27
C ILE A 349 -22.05 12.52 -10.73
N GLY A 350 -22.96 11.81 -11.41
CA GLY A 350 -24.25 12.36 -11.83
C GLY A 350 -25.05 12.96 -10.67
N SER A 351 -25.17 12.22 -9.56
CA SER A 351 -25.89 12.70 -8.37
C SER A 351 -25.20 13.89 -7.70
N GLN A 352 -23.87 13.88 -7.54
CA GLN A 352 -23.12 15.02 -6.97
C GLN A 352 -23.36 16.32 -7.75
N ASN A 353 -23.36 16.26 -9.09
CA ASN A 353 -23.65 17.45 -9.91
C ASN A 353 -25.08 17.97 -9.70
N THR A 354 -26.02 17.09 -9.37
CA THR A 354 -27.43 17.44 -9.14
C THR A 354 -27.60 18.13 -7.78
N GLU A 355 -26.97 17.59 -6.74
CA GLU A 355 -26.93 18.19 -5.40
C GLU A 355 -26.21 19.55 -5.41
N ASP A 356 -25.06 19.65 -6.09
CA ASP A 356 -24.32 20.90 -6.25
C ASP A 356 -25.14 21.98 -6.98
N ALA A 357 -25.87 21.59 -8.03
CA ALA A 357 -26.72 22.51 -8.78
C ALA A 357 -27.93 22.97 -7.95
N PHE A 358 -28.51 22.08 -7.13
CA PHE A 358 -29.56 22.43 -6.18
C PHE A 358 -29.06 23.41 -5.11
N GLN A 359 -27.89 23.14 -4.51
CA GLN A 359 -27.27 24.03 -3.52
C GLN A 359 -26.90 25.40 -4.11
N LYS A 360 -26.58 25.47 -5.40
CA LYS A 360 -26.29 26.72 -6.13
C LYS A 360 -27.54 27.42 -6.69
N GLY A 361 -28.74 26.89 -6.45
CA GLY A 361 -30.00 27.50 -6.90
C GLY A 361 -30.18 27.53 -8.43
N LEU A 362 -29.60 26.56 -9.13
CA LEU A 362 -29.69 26.44 -10.59
C LEU A 362 -30.92 25.65 -11.07
N PHE A 363 -31.77 25.20 -10.13
CA PHE A 363 -33.03 24.50 -10.36
C PHE A 363 -34.15 25.07 -9.51
#